data_AF-A0A929W161-F1
#
_entry.id   AF-A0A929W161-F1
#
_cell.length_a   1.000
_cell.length_b   1.000
_cell.length_c   1.000
_cell.angle_alpha   90.00
_cell.angle_beta   90.00
_cell.angle_gamma   90.00
#
_symmetry.space_group_name_H-M   'P 1'
#
loop_
_entity.id
_entity.type
_entity.pdbx_description
1 polymer ?
#
loop_
_entity_poly.entity_id
_entity_poly.type
_entity_poly.pdbx_seq_one_letter_code
_entity_poly.pdbx_strand_id
1 'polypeptide(L)'
;ESMLFDHVAERLAEVAPAGTVLNLLPLMSVAGDHALNDLAGDEEDGEPLEEQSWKVRFKAQDYRIDPEHCHMKGLADFASLRQIWVDHLMEAESKR
;
A
#
# COMPACT_ATOMS: atom_id res chain seq x y z
N GLU A 1 2.46 8.39 -11.39
CA GLU A 1 2.28 8.04 -9.97
C GLU A 1 2.27 9.24 -9.02
N SER A 2 3.04 10.32 -9.28
CA SER A 2 3.03 11.53 -8.44
C SER A 2 1.62 12.03 -8.08
N MET A 3 0.70 12.12 -9.06
CA MET A 3 -0.69 12.55 -8.81
C MET A 3 -1.45 11.70 -7.79
N LEU A 4 -1.19 10.39 -7.69
CA LEU A 4 -1.88 9.52 -6.74
C LEU A 4 -1.33 9.74 -5.33
N PHE A 5 -0.01 9.76 -5.18
CA PHE A 5 0.62 10.01 -3.88
C PHE A 5 0.20 11.38 -3.34
N ASP A 6 0.29 12.42 -4.16
CA ASP A 6 -0.03 13.79 -3.74
C ASP A 6 -1.47 13.89 -3.25
N HIS A 7 -2.41 13.26 -3.98
CA HIS A 7 -3.80 13.17 -3.56
C HIS A 7 -3.96 12.44 -2.22
N VAL A 8 -3.29 11.31 -2.02
CA VAL A 8 -3.35 10.57 -0.75
C VAL A 8 -2.75 11.41 0.38
N ALA A 9 -1.61 12.06 0.16
CA ALA A 9 -0.95 12.88 1.17
C ALA A 9 -1.81 14.08 1.61
N GLU A 10 -2.44 14.78 0.65
CA GLU A 10 -3.39 15.86 0.94
C GLU A 10 -4.57 15.37 1.77
N ARG A 11 -5.22 14.28 1.35
CA ARG A 11 -6.38 13.71 2.06
C ARG A 11 -6.00 13.16 3.43
N LEU A 12 -4.80 12.60 3.56
CA LEU A 12 -4.30 12.07 4.83
C LEU A 12 -4.06 13.20 5.84
N ALA A 13 -3.46 14.32 5.41
CA ALA A 13 -3.20 15.47 6.27
C ALA A 13 -4.49 16.10 6.85
N GLU A 14 -5.64 15.93 6.18
CA GLU A 14 -6.94 16.38 6.72
C GLU A 14 -7.45 15.53 7.89
N VAL A 15 -7.04 14.26 7.98
CA VAL A 15 -7.61 13.28 8.92
C VAL A 15 -6.61 12.71 9.93
N ALA A 16 -5.31 12.82 9.64
CA ALA A 16 -4.23 12.30 10.44
C ALA A 16 -3.14 13.38 10.59
N PRO A 17 -2.86 13.87 11.81
CA PRO A 17 -1.78 14.83 12.02
C PRO A 17 -0.41 14.16 11.84
N ALA A 18 0.62 14.99 11.62
CA ALA A 18 2.02 14.58 11.71
C ALA A 18 2.31 13.84 13.03
N GLY A 19 3.20 12.86 12.98
CA GLY A 19 3.52 11.93 14.08
C GLY A 19 2.59 10.72 14.17
N THR A 20 1.51 10.66 13.38
CA THR A 20 0.61 9.50 13.32
C THR A 20 1.35 8.27 12.78
N VAL A 21 1.04 7.11 13.36
CA VAL A 21 1.53 5.82 12.87
C VAL A 21 0.71 5.39 11.66
N LEU A 22 1.35 5.18 10.51
CA LEU A 22 0.68 4.70 9.30
C LEU A 22 0.98 3.23 9.07
N ASN A 23 -0.06 2.47 8.73
CA ASN A 23 0.07 1.08 8.29
C ASN A 23 -0.01 1.04 6.77
N LEU A 24 1.00 0.45 6.12
CA LEU A 24 1.05 0.29 4.68
C LEU A 24 0.62 -1.13 4.32
N LEU A 25 -0.42 -1.24 3.50
CA LEU A 25 -0.97 -2.52 3.03
C LEU A 25 -1.11 -2.49 1.51
N PRO A 26 -0.63 -3.50 0.78
CA PRO A 26 -0.84 -3.58 -0.66
C PRO A 26 -2.28 -3.99 -0.96
N LEU A 27 -3.01 -3.14 -1.67
CA LEU A 27 -4.32 -3.48 -2.24
C LEU A 27 -4.16 -4.24 -3.56
N MET A 28 -3.40 -5.34 -3.51
CA MET A 28 -3.03 -6.17 -4.66
C MET A 28 -3.18 -7.65 -4.29
N SER A 29 -3.48 -8.52 -5.27
CA SER A 29 -3.65 -9.95 -5.00
C SER A 29 -2.41 -10.58 -4.35
N VAL A 30 -1.22 -10.16 -4.78
CA VAL A 30 0.08 -10.60 -4.24
C VAL A 30 0.87 -9.36 -3.83
N ALA A 31 1.62 -9.43 -2.73
CA ALA A 31 2.62 -8.43 -2.36
C ALA A 31 3.91 -8.64 -3.18
N GLY A 32 3.85 -8.27 -4.46
CA GLY A 32 4.96 -8.39 -5.41
C GLY A 32 5.86 -7.16 -5.45
N ASP A 33 6.49 -6.93 -6.60
CA ASP A 33 7.48 -5.86 -6.83
C ASP A 33 6.98 -4.46 -6.43
N HIS A 34 5.78 -4.07 -6.87
CA HIS A 34 5.15 -2.80 -6.48
C HIS A 34 4.97 -2.65 -4.95
N ALA A 35 4.69 -3.74 -4.25
CA ALA A 35 4.54 -3.68 -2.79
C ALA A 35 5.91 -3.54 -2.12
N LEU A 36 6.92 -4.23 -2.65
CA LEU A 36 8.26 -4.28 -2.10
C LEU A 36 9.03 -2.97 -2.33
N ASN A 37 8.95 -2.40 -3.52
CA ASN A 37 9.74 -1.23 -3.90
C ASN A 37 8.91 0.05 -3.72
N ASP A 38 7.79 0.18 -4.43
CA ASP A 38 7.04 1.45 -4.47
C ASP A 38 6.33 1.76 -3.16
N LEU A 39 5.80 0.75 -2.46
CA LEU A 39 5.09 0.96 -1.19
C LEU A 39 6.04 0.96 0.02
N ALA A 40 6.88 -0.08 0.14
CA ALA A 40 7.65 -0.36 1.35
C ALA A 40 9.17 -0.39 1.14
N GLY A 41 9.67 0.09 0.00
CA GLY A 41 11.11 0.13 -0.30
C GLY A 41 11.88 0.98 0.69
N ASP A 42 13.14 0.62 0.94
CA ASP A 42 14.05 1.45 1.74
C ASP A 42 14.50 2.69 0.95
N GLU A 43 15.12 3.64 1.65
CA GLU A 43 15.63 4.86 1.02
C GLU A 43 16.83 4.53 0.12
N GLU A 44 16.76 4.95 -1.15
CA GLU A 44 17.83 4.78 -2.12
C GLU A 44 18.65 6.07 -2.29
N ASP A 45 19.96 5.99 -2.04
CA ASP A 45 20.85 7.15 -2.13
C ASP A 45 20.90 7.71 -3.57
N GLY A 46 20.63 9.01 -3.71
CA GLY A 46 20.74 9.72 -4.99
C GLY A 46 19.45 9.73 -5.81
N GLU A 47 18.38 9.09 -5.35
CA GLU A 47 17.05 9.22 -5.95
C GLU A 47 16.29 10.43 -5.37
N PRO A 48 15.63 11.25 -6.22
CA PRO A 48 14.73 12.31 -5.77
C PRO A 48 13.60 11.77 -4.85
N LEU A 49 13.18 12.56 -3.87
CA LEU A 49 12.15 12.14 -2.92
C LEU A 49 10.84 11.71 -3.59
N GLU A 50 10.49 12.33 -4.72
CA GLU A 50 9.30 12.00 -5.51
C GLU A 50 9.34 10.62 -6.20
N GLU A 51 10.54 10.05 -6.38
CA GLU A 51 10.80 8.73 -6.97
C GLU A 51 10.94 7.62 -5.91
N GLN A 52 11.21 8.00 -4.65
CA GLN A 52 11.31 7.07 -3.51
C GLN A 52 9.95 6.41 -3.17
N SER A 53 10.02 5.33 -2.40
CA SER A 53 8.85 4.60 -1.91
C SER A 53 7.89 5.47 -1.07
N TRP A 54 6.63 5.05 -0.97
CA TRP A 54 5.62 5.71 -0.14
C TRP A 54 6.04 5.73 1.34
N LYS A 55 6.69 4.67 1.83
CA LYS A 55 7.26 4.60 3.17
C LYS A 55 8.23 5.76 3.42
N VAL A 56 9.18 5.98 2.52
CA VAL A 56 10.18 7.06 2.63
C VAL A 56 9.52 8.42 2.55
N ARG A 57 8.62 8.61 1.57
CA ARG A 57 7.93 9.87 1.35
C ARG A 57 7.04 10.30 2.51
N PHE A 58 6.30 9.37 3.13
CA PHE A 58 5.50 9.69 4.32
C PHE A 58 6.36 9.90 5.57
N LYS A 59 7.47 9.17 5.74
CA LYS A 59 8.43 9.46 6.81
C LYS A 59 9.01 10.87 6.72
N ALA A 60 9.31 11.33 5.51
CA ALA A 60 9.76 12.71 5.26
C ALA A 60 8.70 13.78 5.64
N GLN A 61 7.42 13.39 5.74
CA GLN A 61 6.31 14.23 6.22
C GLN A 61 6.01 14.05 7.72
N ASP A 62 6.96 13.51 8.51
CA ASP A 62 6.86 13.28 9.96
C ASP A 62 5.84 12.20 10.38
N TYR A 63 5.45 11.30 9.47
CA TYR A 63 4.68 10.10 9.85
C TYR A 63 5.59 8.98 10.36
N ARG A 64 5.07 8.15 11.27
CA ARG A 64 5.80 7.01 11.84
C ARG A 64 5.44 5.72 11.10
N ILE A 65 6.44 5.07 10.50
CA ILE A 65 6.27 3.82 9.76
C ILE A 65 7.45 2.89 10.05
N ASP A 66 7.37 2.15 11.14
CA ASP A 66 8.37 1.12 11.46
C ASP A 66 8.15 -0.16 10.63
N PRO A 67 9.15 -1.06 10.49
CA PRO A 67 9.04 -2.26 9.67
C PRO A 67 7.80 -3.13 9.97
N GLU A 68 7.34 -3.19 11.21
CA GLU A 68 6.12 -3.90 11.62
C GLU A 68 4.82 -3.29 11.08
N HIS A 69 4.86 -2.06 10.59
CA HIS A 69 3.73 -1.35 9.98
C HIS A 69 3.68 -1.51 8.46
N CYS A 70 4.68 -2.17 7.86
CA CYS A 70 4.68 -2.56 6.46
C CYS A 70 4.15 -4.00 6.32
N HIS A 71 2.86 -4.14 6.02
CA HIS A 71 2.18 -5.43 5.97
C HIS A 71 2.34 -6.06 4.59
N MET A 72 3.41 -6.83 4.39
CA MET A 72 3.74 -7.49 3.12
C MET A 72 2.92 -8.74 2.86
N LYS A 73 1.58 -8.61 2.87
CA LYS A 73 0.61 -9.67 2.55
C LYS A 73 -0.30 -9.20 1.42
N GLY A 74 -0.43 -10.01 0.38
CA GLY A 74 -1.40 -9.76 -0.67
C GLY A 74 -2.82 -10.13 -0.23
N LEU A 75 -3.82 -9.61 -0.92
CA LEU A 75 -5.22 -9.95 -0.65
C LEU A 75 -5.48 -11.46 -0.78
N ALA A 76 -4.73 -12.16 -1.65
CA ALA A 76 -4.85 -13.60 -1.83
C ALA A 76 -4.36 -14.40 -0.63
N ASP A 77 -3.63 -13.83 0.32
CA ASP A 77 -3.18 -14.53 1.53
C ASP A 77 -4.34 -14.73 2.52
N PHE A 78 -5.39 -13.92 2.43
CA PHE A 78 -6.54 -13.96 3.34
C PHE A 78 -7.65 -14.88 2.81
N ALA A 79 -8.01 -15.91 3.59
CA ALA A 79 -9.02 -16.90 3.18
C ALA A 79 -10.40 -16.29 2.88
N SER A 80 -10.83 -15.32 3.68
CA SER A 80 -12.10 -14.61 3.47
C SER A 80 -12.11 -13.80 2.17
N LEU A 81 -10.99 -13.20 1.78
CA LEU A 81 -10.88 -12.45 0.51
C LEU A 81 -10.81 -13.39 -0.68
N ARG A 82 -10.08 -14.52 -0.57
CA ARG A 82 -10.11 -15.56 -1.61
C ARG A 82 -11.53 -16.08 -1.87
N GLN A 83 -12.35 -16.20 -0.82
CA GLN A 83 -13.73 -16.66 -0.97
C GLN A 83 -14.54 -15.74 -1.89
N ILE A 84 -14.34 -14.41 -1.83
CA ILE A 84 -15.00 -13.45 -2.73
C ILE A 84 -14.69 -13.79 -4.21
N TRP A 85 -13.45 -14.12 -4.54
CA TRP A 85 -13.10 -14.52 -5.91
C TRP A 85 -13.70 -15.87 -6.30
N VAL A 86 -13.78 -16.83 -5.38
CA VAL A 86 -14.47 -18.11 -5.61
C VAL A 86 -15.96 -17.87 -5.87
N ASP A 87 -16.61 -17.01 -5.09
CA ASP A 87 -18.02 -16.68 -5.25
C ASP A 87 -18.28 -16.04 -6.61
N HIS A 88 -17.43 -15.09 -7.03
CA HIS A 88 -17.50 -14.50 -8.37
C HIS A 88 -17.30 -15.55 -9.48
N LEU A 89 -16.38 -16.50 -9.31
CA LEU A 89 -16.18 -17.60 -10.25
C LEU A 89 -17.43 -18.49 -10.35
N MET A 90 -18.00 -18.88 -9.21
CA MET A 90 -19.22 -19.69 -9.16
C MET A 90 -20.41 -18.96 -9.79
N GLU A 91 -20.54 -17.66 -9.54
CA GLU A 91 -21.59 -16.84 -10.18
C GLU A 91 -21.41 -16.79 -11.70
N ALA A 92 -20.18 -16.59 -12.19
CA ALA A 92 -19.88 -16.58 -13.61
C ALA A 92 -20.20 -17.93 -14.28
N GLU A 93 -19.83 -19.05 -13.64
CA GLU A 93 -20.15 -20.39 -14.14
C GLU A 93 -21.66 -20.67 -14.13
N SER A 94 -22.40 -20.19 -13.12
CA SER A 94 -23.86 -20.41 -13.02
C SER A 94 -24.67 -19.69 -14.11
N LYS A 95 -24.10 -18.69 -14.78
CA LYS A 95 -24.71 -17.93 -15.87
C LYS A 95 -24.45 -18.54 -17.25
N ARG A 96 -23.77 -19.69 -17.32
CA ARG A 96 -23.46 -20.43 -18.54
C ARG A 96 -24.53 -21.47 -18.86
#